data_AF-A0AB34TF13-F1
#
_entry.id   AF-A0AB34TF13-F1
#
_cell.length_a   1.000
_cell.length_b   1.000
_cell.length_c   1.000
_cell.angle_alpha   90.00
_cell.angle_beta   90.00
_cell.angle_gamma   90.00
#
_symmetry.space_group_name_H-M   'P 1'
#
loop_
_entity.id
_entity.type
_entity.pdbx_description
1 polymer ?
#
loop_
_entity_poly.entity_id
_entity_poly.type
_entity_poly.pdbx_seq_one_letter_code
_entity_poly.pdbx_strand_id
1 'polypeptide(L)'
;GRNVLAPDAARSSGRFLFEGALHGGAQALGVAAGLQVGASADLVELDAAHPALQARQDDAWLDSWVFAARNGALRSVWRHGRQCVAEGRHLQREAITSAFAAALRGVLA
;
A
#
# COMPACT_ATOMS: atom_id res chain seq x y z
N GLY A 1 -19.70 10.78 -16.67
CA GLY A 1 -18.50 10.15 -17.24
C GLY A 1 -17.99 9.09 -16.27
N ARG A 2 -17.40 7.98 -16.76
CA ARG A 2 -16.95 6.86 -15.91
C ARG A 2 -15.59 7.09 -15.23
N ASN A 3 -15.02 8.28 -15.35
CA ASN A 3 -13.84 8.69 -14.62
C ASN A 3 -14.02 10.13 -14.11
N VAL A 4 -14.25 10.29 -12.81
CA VAL A 4 -14.52 11.60 -12.16
C VAL A 4 -13.32 12.07 -11.34
N LEU A 5 -12.35 11.18 -11.08
CA LEU A 5 -11.25 11.43 -10.16
C LEU A 5 -9.99 11.95 -10.87
N ALA A 6 -9.73 11.52 -12.11
CA ALA A 6 -8.59 12.02 -12.87
C ALA A 6 -8.98 13.34 -13.58
N PRO A 7 -8.12 14.38 -13.55
CA PRO A 7 -8.40 15.67 -14.19
C PRO A 7 -8.47 15.60 -15.72
N ASP A 8 -7.96 14.51 -16.30
CA ASP A 8 -8.01 14.20 -17.73
C ASP A 8 -8.50 12.76 -17.91
N ALA A 9 -9.40 12.53 -18.88
CA ALA A 9 -9.91 11.22 -19.23
C ALA A 9 -8.81 10.25 -19.73
N ALA A 10 -7.68 10.78 -20.23
CA ALA A 10 -6.54 9.99 -20.67
C ALA A 10 -5.62 9.53 -19.54
N ARG A 11 -5.76 10.07 -18.31
CA ARG A 11 -4.88 9.74 -17.19
C ARG A 11 -5.44 8.55 -16.39
N SER A 12 -4.55 7.62 -16.02
CA SER A 12 -4.87 6.52 -15.10
C SER A 12 -5.30 7.05 -13.73
N SER A 13 -6.43 6.54 -13.25
CA SER A 13 -7.01 6.95 -11.97
C SER A 13 -6.26 6.37 -10.79
N GLY A 14 -5.81 5.12 -10.90
CA GLY A 14 -4.98 4.45 -9.91
C GLY A 14 -3.67 5.19 -9.72
N ARG A 15 -2.98 5.57 -10.81
CA ARG A 15 -1.79 6.42 -10.73
C ARG A 15 -2.09 7.75 -10.08
N PHE A 16 -3.12 8.46 -10.55
CA PHE A 16 -3.46 9.79 -10.02
C PHE A 16 -3.70 9.76 -8.51
N LEU A 17 -4.49 8.79 -8.03
CA LEU A 17 -4.78 8.63 -6.60
C LEU A 17 -3.53 8.25 -5.80
N PHE A 18 -2.73 7.30 -6.31
CA PHE A 18 -1.53 6.84 -5.63
C PHE A 18 -0.49 7.96 -5.50
N GLU A 19 -0.19 8.68 -6.59
CA GLU A 19 0.74 9.80 -6.57
C GLU A 19 0.24 10.95 -5.70
N GLY A 20 -1.06 11.26 -5.76
CA GLY A 20 -1.67 12.30 -4.91
C GLY A 20 -1.53 11.96 -3.42
N ALA A 21 -1.84 10.73 -3.03
CA ALA A 21 -1.69 10.27 -1.65
C ALA A 21 -0.22 10.24 -1.22
N LEU A 22 0.69 9.79 -2.08
CA LEU A 22 2.12 9.73 -1.81
C LEU A 22 2.71 11.12 -1.54
N HIS A 23 2.46 12.09 -2.42
CA HIS A 23 2.99 13.44 -2.28
C HIS A 23 2.30 14.21 -1.15
N GLY A 24 0.98 14.13 -1.03
CA GLY A 24 0.24 14.79 0.05
C GLY A 24 0.62 14.25 1.42
N GLY A 25 0.80 12.93 1.55
CA GLY A 25 1.27 12.29 2.78
C GLY A 25 2.70 12.69 3.14
N ALA A 26 3.61 12.68 2.16
CA ALA A 26 4.99 13.11 2.35
C ALA A 26 5.07 14.58 2.81
N GLN A 27 4.29 15.46 2.18
CA GLN A 27 4.16 16.86 2.60
C GLN A 27 3.66 16.98 4.05
N ALA A 28 2.58 16.28 4.40
CA ALA A 28 2.00 16.36 5.73
C ALA A 28 2.94 15.85 6.83
N LEU A 29 3.75 14.83 6.52
CA LEU A 29 4.70 14.23 7.46
C LEU A 29 6.08 14.91 7.44
N GLY A 30 6.34 15.85 6.52
CA GLY A 30 7.64 16.50 6.36
C GLY A 30 8.75 15.55 5.91
N VAL A 31 8.42 14.55 5.10
CA VAL A 31 9.36 13.54 4.59
C VAL A 31 9.47 13.60 3.07
N ALA A 32 10.51 12.97 2.51
CA ALA A 32 10.66 12.82 1.07
C ALA A 32 9.63 11.83 0.51
N ALA A 33 9.04 12.15 -0.64
CA ALA A 33 8.09 11.28 -1.34
C ALA A 33 8.82 10.25 -2.23
N GLY A 34 8.29 9.03 -2.30
CA GLY A 34 8.73 8.02 -3.26
C GLY A 34 10.12 7.44 -3.00
N LEU A 35 10.56 6.59 -3.93
CA LEU A 35 11.87 5.93 -3.87
C LEU A 35 12.94 6.83 -4.46
N GLN A 36 13.83 7.32 -3.60
CA GLN A 36 14.96 8.16 -4.01
C GLN A 36 16.14 8.00 -3.06
N VAL A 37 17.35 8.24 -3.57
CA VAL A 37 18.57 8.20 -2.76
C VAL A 37 18.48 9.25 -1.66
N GLY A 38 18.79 8.85 -0.42
CA GLY A 38 18.72 9.72 0.76
C GLY A 38 17.36 9.74 1.47
N ALA A 39 16.29 9.22 0.86
CA ALA A 39 15.02 9.02 1.54
C ALA A 39 15.02 7.74 2.40
N SER A 40 14.03 7.62 3.30
CA SER A 40 13.78 6.38 4.03
C SER A 40 13.43 5.25 3.06
N ALA A 41 13.94 4.04 3.32
CA ALA A 41 13.60 2.84 2.57
C ALA A 41 12.24 2.27 3.04
N ASP A 42 11.18 3.02 2.75
CA ASP A 42 9.79 2.67 3.01
C ASP A 42 9.12 2.27 1.70
N LEU A 43 8.77 0.99 1.56
CA LEU A 43 8.23 0.47 0.30
C LEU A 43 7.33 -0.75 0.52
N VAL A 44 6.49 -1.01 -0.49
CA VAL A 44 5.63 -2.17 -0.56
C VAL A 44 5.95 -2.95 -1.83
N GLU A 45 5.85 -4.28 -1.73
CA GLU A 45 5.94 -5.20 -2.85
C GLU A 45 4.55 -5.81 -3.07
N LEU A 46 4.07 -5.77 -4.31
CA LEU A 46 2.84 -6.45 -4.69
C LEU A 46 3.15 -7.83 -5.27
N ASP A 47 2.26 -8.77 -5.03
CA ASP A 47 2.34 -10.10 -5.60
C ASP A 47 1.96 -10.09 -7.09
N ALA A 48 2.97 -10.14 -7.97
CA ALA A 48 2.77 -10.20 -9.41
C ALA A 48 2.01 -11.45 -9.87
N ALA A 49 1.96 -12.51 -9.06
CA ALA A 49 1.16 -13.71 -9.34
C ALA A 49 -0.33 -13.54 -8.98
N HIS A 50 -0.72 -12.44 -8.33
CA HIS A 50 -2.11 -12.18 -8.00
C HIS A 50 -2.96 -12.11 -9.28
N PRO A 51 -4.10 -12.81 -9.38
CA PRO A 51 -4.89 -12.90 -10.62
C PRO A 51 -5.28 -11.55 -11.22
N ALA A 52 -5.55 -10.54 -10.37
CA ALA A 52 -5.88 -9.19 -10.83
C ALA A 52 -4.69 -8.42 -11.44
N LEU A 53 -3.45 -8.79 -11.09
CA LEU A 53 -2.22 -8.12 -11.53
C LEU A 53 -1.53 -8.85 -12.69
N GLN A 54 -1.88 -10.11 -12.91
CA GLN A 54 -1.30 -10.93 -13.97
C GLN A 54 -1.48 -10.28 -15.35
N ALA A 55 -0.40 -10.25 -16.14
CA ALA A 55 -0.34 -9.65 -17.48
C ALA A 55 -0.67 -8.15 -17.56
N ARG A 56 -0.79 -7.44 -16.43
CA ARG A 56 -0.92 -5.98 -16.39
C ARG A 56 0.46 -5.33 -16.44
N GLN A 57 0.54 -4.18 -17.07
CA GLN A 57 1.78 -3.40 -17.23
C GLN A 57 1.49 -1.92 -17.00
N ASP A 58 2.54 -1.16 -16.72
CA ASP A 58 2.49 0.29 -16.54
C ASP A 58 1.35 0.72 -15.59
N ASP A 59 0.57 1.71 -16.01
CA ASP A 59 -0.51 2.26 -15.20
C ASP A 59 -1.69 1.30 -15.01
N ALA A 60 -1.90 0.36 -15.94
CA ALA A 60 -2.91 -0.68 -15.78
C ALA A 60 -2.59 -1.60 -14.59
N TRP A 61 -1.31 -1.69 -14.20
CA TRP A 61 -0.88 -2.42 -12.99
C TRP A 61 -1.33 -1.68 -11.72
N LEU A 62 -1.14 -0.35 -11.65
CA LEU A 62 -1.63 0.49 -10.55
C LEU A 62 -3.17 0.53 -10.50
N ASP A 63 -3.84 0.69 -11.64
CA ASP A 63 -5.31 0.65 -11.71
C ASP A 63 -5.85 -0.69 -11.20
N SER A 64 -5.24 -1.80 -11.61
CA SER A 64 -5.65 -3.12 -11.16
C SER A 64 -5.41 -3.31 -9.67
N TRP A 65 -4.29 -2.81 -9.13
CA TRP A 65 -4.06 -2.85 -7.69
C TRP A 65 -5.11 -2.05 -6.92
N VAL A 66 -5.32 -0.79 -7.29
CA VAL A 66 -6.21 0.13 -6.57
C VAL A 66 -7.67 -0.30 -6.65
N PHE A 67 -8.13 -0.81 -7.80
CA PHE A 67 -9.55 -1.07 -8.04
C PHE A 67 -9.96 -2.55 -8.07
N ALA A 68 -9.04 -3.48 -8.35
CA ALA A 68 -9.39 -4.88 -8.62
C ALA A 68 -8.66 -5.90 -7.71
N ALA A 69 -7.50 -5.57 -7.14
CA ALA A 69 -6.69 -6.49 -6.34
C ALA A 69 -7.01 -6.39 -4.83
N ARG A 70 -8.28 -6.62 -4.49
CA ARG A 70 -8.74 -6.60 -3.09
C ARG A 70 -8.15 -7.77 -2.31
N ASN A 71 -7.50 -7.47 -1.19
CA ASN A 71 -6.90 -8.42 -0.23
C ASN A 71 -5.83 -9.33 -0.85
N GLY A 72 -4.71 -9.52 -0.15
CA GLY A 72 -3.68 -10.50 -0.56
C GLY A 72 -2.76 -10.07 -1.71
N ALA A 73 -3.02 -8.97 -2.40
CA ALA A 73 -2.12 -8.43 -3.43
C ALA A 73 -0.81 -7.87 -2.86
N LEU A 74 -0.74 -7.60 -1.56
CA LEU A 74 0.48 -7.12 -0.90
C LEU A 74 1.29 -8.31 -0.38
N ARG A 75 2.52 -8.46 -0.88
CA ARG A 75 3.45 -9.52 -0.49
C ARG A 75 4.33 -9.10 0.68
N SER A 76 4.99 -7.95 0.54
CA SER A 76 5.97 -7.49 1.54
C SER A 76 5.86 -6.00 1.81
N VAL A 77 6.27 -5.58 3.00
CA VAL A 77 6.38 -4.17 3.42
C VAL A 77 7.69 -3.97 4.14
N TRP A 78 8.39 -2.89 3.82
CA TRP A 78 9.59 -2.44 4.52
C TRP A 78 9.35 -1.06 5.09
N ARG A 79 9.89 -0.85 6.29
CA ARG A 79 9.95 0.42 6.97
C ARG A 79 11.40 0.71 7.38
N HIS A 80 11.97 1.81 6.91
CA HIS A 80 13.38 2.19 7.09
C HIS A 80 14.32 1.02 6.78
N GLY A 81 14.05 0.30 5.69
CA GLY A 81 14.85 -0.84 5.23
C GLY A 81 14.64 -2.13 6.03
N ARG A 82 13.79 -2.13 7.06
CA ARG A 82 13.45 -3.33 7.82
C ARG A 82 12.16 -3.93 7.30
N GLN A 83 12.19 -5.19 6.91
CA GLN A 83 10.97 -5.89 6.51
C GLN A 83 10.05 -6.07 7.73
N CYS A 84 8.80 -5.64 7.59
CA CYS A 84 7.76 -5.76 8.62
C CYS A 84 6.68 -6.77 8.23
N VAL A 85 6.49 -6.99 6.93
CA VAL A 85 5.54 -7.95 6.35
C VAL A 85 6.28 -8.83 5.36
N ALA A 86 6.04 -10.14 5.43
CA ALA A 86 6.50 -11.12 4.46
C ALA A 86 5.33 -12.04 4.10
N GLU A 87 5.19 -12.39 2.82
CA GLU A 87 4.11 -13.25 2.30
C GLU A 87 2.71 -12.82 2.79
N GLY A 88 2.44 -11.51 2.77
CA GLY A 88 1.16 -10.92 3.17
C GLY A 88 0.87 -10.95 4.68
N ARG A 89 1.83 -11.37 5.52
CA ARG A 89 1.66 -11.44 6.97
C ARG A 89 2.69 -10.59 7.72
N HIS A 90 2.22 -9.76 8.64
CA HIS A 90 3.10 -9.02 9.53
C HIS A 90 3.92 -9.97 10.42
N LEU A 91 5.22 -9.74 10.55
CA LEU A 91 6.15 -10.65 11.24
C LEU A 91 5.84 -10.83 12.73
N GLN A 92 5.14 -9.87 13.34
CA GLN A 92 4.73 -9.91 14.76
C GLN A 92 3.22 -10.10 14.95
N ARG A 93 2.50 -10.59 13.94
CA ARG A 93 1.02 -10.65 13.96
C ARG A 93 0.48 -11.34 15.21
N GLU A 94 1.04 -12.48 15.59
CA GLU A 94 0.57 -13.30 16.71
C GLU A 94 0.67 -12.53 18.03
N ALA A 95 1.83 -11.92 18.31
CA ALA A 95 2.04 -11.14 19.52
C ALA A 95 1.11 -9.92 19.59
N ILE A 96 1.00 -9.17 18.48
CA ILE A 96 0.15 -7.98 18.39
C ILE A 96 -1.32 -8.33 18.61
N THR A 97 -1.81 -9.38 17.95
CA THR A 97 -3.22 -9.81 18.08
C THR A 97 -3.57 -10.29 19.48
N SER A 98 -2.66 -11.02 20.15
CA SER A 98 -2.83 -11.45 21.54
C SER A 98 -2.89 -10.24 22.50
N ALA A 99 -1.95 -9.30 22.37
CA ALA A 99 -1.92 -8.09 23.18
C ALA A 99 -3.17 -7.22 22.98
N PHE A 100 -3.60 -7.05 21.73
CA PHE A 100 -4.83 -6.33 21.40
C PHE A 100 -6.07 -6.97 22.04
N ALA A 101 -6.21 -8.30 21.96
CA ALA A 101 -7.34 -9.00 22.57
C ALA A 101 -7.35 -8.87 24.11
N ALA A 102 -6.17 -8.87 24.75
CA ALA A 102 -6.05 -8.64 26.19
C ALA A 102 -6.47 -7.23 26.58
N ALA A 103 -6.00 -6.21 25.85
CA ALA A 103 -6.39 -4.83 26.07
C ALA A 103 -7.90 -4.63 25.90
N LEU A 104 -8.49 -5.22 24.85
CA LEU A 104 -9.92 -5.10 24.59
C LEU A 104 -10.77 -5.71 25.71
N ARG A 105 -10.34 -6.85 26.28
CA ARG A 105 -11.01 -7.42 27.47
C ARG A 105 -10.96 -6.50 28.67
N GLY A 106 -9.88 -5.75 28.86
CA GLY A 106 -9.76 -4.78 29.95
C GLY A 106 -10.65 -3.54 29.76
N VAL A 107 -10.92 -3.13 28.52
CA VAL A 107 -11.78 -1.97 28.21
C VAL A 107 -13.27 -2.32 28.23
N LEU A 108 -13.62 -3.56 27.89
CA LEU A 108 -15.01 -4.03 27.81
C LEU A 108 -15.53 -4.70 29.09
N ALA A 109 -14.66 -4.89 30.10
CA ALA A 109 -15.06 -5.36 31.43
C ALA A 109 -15.62 -4.20 32.26
#